data_AF-A0A257XR78-F1
#
_entry.id   AF-A0A257XR78-F1
#
_cell.length_a   1.000
_cell.length_b   1.000
_cell.length_c   1.000
_cell.angle_alpha   90.00
_cell.angle_beta   90.00
_cell.angle_gamma   90.00
#
_symmetry.space_group_name_H-M   'P 1'
#
loop_
_entity.id
_entity.type
_entity.pdbx_description
1 polymer ?
#
loop_
_entity_poly.entity_id
_entity_poly.type
_entity_poly.pdbx_seq_one_letter_code
_entity_poly.pdbx_strand_id
1 'polypeptide(L)'
;MKLNQIALAVAATCAAAPSFALTPAQIDGGTVQLWISGATAPTASVYKGIVKLCKDDDGVAGPDDLHTYVSSDVPTATQATDAIPGKSAAGKFTAYACTMGPLAGSLDGVKTVVYHTFDAGSFEAYTPHLVIAGEPANAAIPTSLKRMKDITAVGSTCTLLAAPANTYDNCGTVTLPFAVGTANTDPYSVPVVPQGGFSDTEYTLNQLNLNVTKSIGDIGVEAPTNVGQGFGLAVSYPLYFAMQQKEIAAGKIASTVQWSRLAR
;
A
#
# COMPACT_ATOMS: atom_id res chain seq x y z
N MET A 1 -43.41 -36.27 26.54
CA MET A 1 -43.04 -35.26 25.51
C MET A 1 -42.29 -34.13 26.18
N LYS A 2 -41.25 -33.60 25.50
CA LYS A 2 -40.47 -32.37 25.82
C LYS A 2 -39.17 -32.53 26.64
N LEU A 3 -38.12 -33.01 25.97
CA LEU A 3 -36.72 -32.66 26.25
C LEU A 3 -35.88 -32.43 24.97
N ASN A 4 -36.50 -32.44 23.78
CA ASN A 4 -35.82 -32.32 22.48
C ASN A 4 -35.97 -30.93 21.83
N GLN A 5 -36.34 -29.89 22.57
CA GLN A 5 -36.63 -28.55 22.00
C GLN A 5 -35.73 -27.42 22.53
N ILE A 6 -34.72 -27.71 23.36
CA ILE A 6 -33.80 -26.69 23.91
C ILE A 6 -32.41 -26.71 23.23
N ALA A 7 -32.10 -27.72 22.41
CA ALA A 7 -30.79 -27.83 21.77
C ALA A 7 -30.61 -27.05 20.46
N LEU A 8 -31.68 -26.52 19.85
CA LEU A 8 -31.61 -25.85 18.54
C LEU A 8 -31.74 -24.32 18.57
N ALA A 9 -31.93 -23.72 19.76
CA ALA A 9 -32.00 -22.26 19.92
C ALA A 9 -30.69 -21.62 20.39
N VAL A 10 -29.74 -22.42 20.89
CA VAL A 10 -28.44 -21.92 21.40
C VAL A 10 -27.30 -22.10 20.38
N ALA A 11 -27.48 -22.95 19.36
CA ALA A 11 -26.53 -23.04 18.24
C ALA A 11 -26.70 -21.89 17.21
N ALA A 12 -27.83 -21.17 17.23
CA ALA A 12 -28.13 -20.08 16.30
C ALA A 12 -27.74 -18.67 16.82
N THR A 13 -27.20 -18.57 18.03
CA THR A 13 -26.73 -17.31 18.63
C THR A 13 -25.23 -17.24 18.85
N CYS A 14 -24.49 -18.26 18.40
CA CYS A 14 -23.03 -18.23 18.24
C CYS A 14 -22.58 -18.21 16.77
N ALA A 15 -23.49 -17.86 15.85
CA ALA A 15 -23.05 -17.35 14.56
C ALA A 15 -22.46 -15.96 14.85
N ALA A 16 -21.13 -15.86 14.93
CA ALA A 16 -20.46 -14.60 14.68
C ALA A 16 -21.14 -13.98 13.45
N ALA A 17 -21.57 -12.72 13.57
CA ALA A 17 -22.17 -12.03 12.45
C ALA A 17 -21.27 -12.30 11.24
N PRO A 18 -21.78 -12.88 10.14
CA PRO A 18 -20.96 -13.05 8.95
C PRO A 18 -20.38 -11.68 8.66
N SER A 19 -19.06 -11.58 8.71
CA SER A 19 -18.25 -10.42 8.37
C SER A 19 -18.46 -10.17 6.89
N PHE A 20 -19.63 -9.61 6.55
CA PHE A 20 -19.94 -9.18 5.21
C PHE A 20 -18.93 -8.08 4.87
N ALA A 21 -17.97 -8.42 4.01
CA ALA A 21 -17.34 -7.57 3.01
C ALA A 21 -17.73 -6.09 3.17
N LEU A 22 -16.80 -5.20 3.53
CA LEU A 22 -17.06 -3.76 3.72
C LEU A 22 -17.38 -3.08 2.39
N THR A 23 -18.62 -3.20 1.93
CA THR A 23 -19.07 -2.62 0.66
C THR A 23 -18.99 -1.08 0.71
N PRO A 24 -19.02 -0.38 -0.44
CA PRO A 24 -19.09 1.07 -0.46
C PRO A 24 -20.21 1.65 0.42
N ALA A 25 -21.32 0.92 0.59
CA ALA A 25 -22.45 1.34 1.41
C ALA A 25 -22.23 1.18 2.93
N GLN A 26 -21.24 0.41 3.35
CA GLN A 26 -20.88 0.21 4.76
C GLN A 26 -19.72 1.12 5.23
N ILE A 27 -19.12 1.86 4.30
CA ILE A 27 -18.19 2.93 4.62
C ILE A 27 -19.02 4.14 5.09
N ASP A 28 -18.82 4.53 6.35
CA ASP A 28 -19.60 5.56 7.02
C ASP A 28 -18.67 6.62 7.64
N GLY A 29 -19.26 7.60 8.34
CA GLY A 29 -18.50 8.68 8.98
C GLY A 29 -17.60 8.24 10.15
N GLY A 30 -17.60 6.95 10.52
CA GLY A 30 -16.67 6.35 11.48
C GLY A 30 -15.53 5.56 10.84
N THR A 31 -15.50 5.45 9.51
CA THR A 31 -14.43 4.76 8.78
C THR A 31 -13.19 5.64 8.67
N VAL A 32 -12.04 5.13 9.12
CA VAL A 32 -10.75 5.83 8.98
C VAL A 32 -10.31 5.78 7.52
N GLN A 33 -9.79 6.89 7.01
CA GLN A 33 -9.32 7.01 5.63
C GLN A 33 -7.86 7.47 5.60
N LEU A 34 -7.03 6.69 4.92
CA LEU A 34 -5.59 6.89 4.81
C LEU A 34 -5.17 6.94 3.35
N TRP A 35 -4.15 7.72 3.04
CA TRP A 35 -3.50 7.73 1.74
C TRP A 35 -2.01 7.43 1.90
N ILE A 36 -1.56 6.41 1.18
CA ILE A 36 -0.16 6.07 1.03
C ILE A 36 0.28 6.23 -0.43
N SER A 37 1.55 6.57 -0.64
CA SER A 37 2.13 6.70 -1.99
C SER A 37 3.42 5.89 -2.14
N GLY A 38 3.84 5.63 -3.38
CA GLY A 38 5.12 5.00 -3.69
C GLY A 38 4.99 3.57 -4.22
N ALA A 39 6.09 2.83 -4.26
CA ALA A 39 6.19 1.61 -5.04
C ALA A 39 5.47 0.40 -4.40
N THR A 40 4.83 -0.41 -5.25
CA THR A 40 4.21 -1.70 -4.90
C THR A 40 4.65 -2.85 -5.80
N ALA A 41 5.31 -2.49 -6.91
CA ALA A 41 5.85 -3.44 -7.87
C ALA A 41 7.16 -4.05 -7.34
N PRO A 42 7.58 -5.22 -7.84
CA PRO A 42 6.87 -6.07 -8.81
C PRO A 42 5.92 -7.09 -8.15
N THR A 43 5.88 -7.20 -6.82
CA THR A 43 5.21 -8.33 -6.14
C THR A 43 3.86 -8.00 -5.51
N ALA A 44 3.33 -6.79 -5.76
CA ALA A 44 2.14 -6.27 -5.08
C ALA A 44 2.30 -6.32 -3.55
N SER A 45 3.50 -5.95 -3.07
CA SER A 45 3.91 -6.11 -1.67
C SER A 45 3.01 -5.33 -0.71
N VAL A 46 2.66 -4.09 -1.07
CA VAL A 46 1.75 -3.25 -0.27
C VAL A 46 0.35 -3.87 -0.21
N TYR A 47 -0.19 -4.31 -1.35
CA TYR A 47 -1.48 -4.99 -1.38
C TYR A 47 -1.50 -6.22 -0.47
N LYS A 48 -0.49 -7.10 -0.60
CA LYS A 48 -0.35 -8.28 0.27
C LYS A 48 -0.15 -7.91 1.75
N GLY A 49 0.53 -6.80 2.03
CA GLY A 49 0.69 -6.26 3.37
C GLY A 49 -0.66 -5.86 3.95
N ILE A 50 -1.45 -5.07 3.22
CA ILE A 50 -2.80 -4.66 3.64
C ILE A 50 -3.72 -5.87 3.83
N VAL A 51 -3.72 -6.84 2.90
CA VAL A 51 -4.47 -8.09 3.05
C VAL A 51 -4.16 -8.77 4.38
N LYS A 52 -2.88 -8.83 4.80
CA LYS A 52 -2.49 -9.41 6.10
C LYS A 52 -2.88 -8.56 7.32
N LEU A 53 -3.08 -7.27 7.13
CA LEU A 53 -3.50 -6.36 8.20
C LEU A 53 -5.02 -6.36 8.37
N CYS A 54 -5.78 -6.73 7.35
CA CYS A 54 -7.22 -6.92 7.44
C CYS A 54 -7.55 -8.11 8.35
N LYS A 55 -8.70 -8.01 9.02
CA LYS A 55 -9.22 -9.04 9.91
C LYS A 55 -9.63 -10.27 9.10
N ASP A 56 -9.26 -11.43 9.63
CA ASP A 56 -9.56 -12.76 9.10
C ASP A 56 -9.98 -13.61 10.29
N ASP A 57 -11.29 -13.67 10.56
CA ASP A 57 -11.84 -14.29 11.78
C ASP A 57 -11.94 -15.82 11.65
N ASP A 58 -12.06 -16.34 10.43
CA ASP A 58 -12.26 -17.76 10.18
C ASP A 58 -11.00 -18.47 9.64
N GLY A 59 -9.99 -17.73 9.16
CA GLY A 59 -8.75 -18.26 8.61
C GLY A 59 -8.94 -18.96 7.25
N VAL A 60 -10.07 -18.76 6.58
CA VAL A 60 -10.47 -19.46 5.36
C VAL A 60 -10.65 -18.45 4.22
N ALA A 61 -9.94 -18.70 3.12
CA ALA A 61 -10.07 -17.91 1.88
C ALA A 61 -9.66 -16.41 1.95
N GLY A 62 -8.97 -15.99 3.02
CA GLY A 62 -8.43 -14.63 3.16
C GLY A 62 -9.33 -13.75 4.02
N PRO A 63 -9.07 -12.43 4.08
CA PRO A 63 -9.81 -11.54 4.97
C PRO A 63 -11.30 -11.52 4.64
N ASP A 64 -12.12 -11.65 5.66
CA ASP A 64 -13.57 -11.81 5.49
C ASP A 64 -14.21 -10.62 4.80
N ASP A 65 -13.72 -9.40 5.13
CA ASP A 65 -14.39 -8.17 4.75
C ASP A 65 -13.62 -7.26 3.77
N LEU A 66 -12.54 -7.77 3.17
CA LEU A 66 -11.70 -6.99 2.25
C LEU A 66 -12.40 -6.72 0.91
N HIS A 67 -12.44 -5.44 0.55
CA HIS A 67 -12.71 -4.96 -0.79
C HIS A 67 -11.51 -4.26 -1.40
N THR A 68 -11.29 -4.54 -2.69
CA THR A 68 -10.25 -3.90 -3.48
C THR A 68 -10.88 -3.02 -4.54
N TYR A 69 -10.36 -1.81 -4.71
CA TYR A 69 -10.82 -0.85 -5.70
C TYR A 69 -9.67 -0.55 -6.64
N VAL A 70 -9.93 -0.56 -7.94
CA VAL A 70 -8.94 -0.23 -8.97
C VAL A 70 -9.45 0.90 -9.87
N SER A 71 -8.52 1.74 -10.32
CA SER A 71 -8.87 2.95 -11.08
C SER A 71 -9.20 2.70 -12.54
N SER A 72 -8.67 1.63 -13.13
CA SER A 72 -8.90 1.23 -14.52
C SER A 72 -10.27 0.59 -14.72
N ASP A 73 -10.82 0.72 -15.92
CA ASP A 73 -11.95 -0.08 -16.40
C ASP A 73 -11.40 -1.42 -16.94
N VAL A 74 -11.65 -2.52 -16.22
CA VAL A 74 -11.06 -3.84 -16.48
C VAL A 74 -12.06 -4.68 -17.29
N PRO A 75 -11.72 -5.09 -18.53
CA PRO A 75 -12.63 -5.84 -19.39
C PRO A 75 -13.12 -7.14 -18.75
N THR A 76 -14.43 -7.42 -18.83
CA THR A 76 -15.08 -8.60 -18.22
C THR A 76 -14.38 -9.92 -18.50
N ALA A 77 -13.84 -10.09 -19.70
CA ALA A 77 -13.17 -11.32 -20.10
C ALA A 77 -11.86 -11.61 -19.33
N THR A 78 -11.24 -10.62 -18.68
CA THR A 78 -9.93 -10.76 -18.03
C THR A 78 -9.89 -10.30 -16.57
N GLN A 79 -11.03 -9.89 -16.01
CA GLN A 79 -11.12 -9.33 -14.65
C GLN A 79 -10.41 -10.18 -13.59
N ALA A 80 -10.59 -11.51 -13.62
CA ALA A 80 -10.03 -12.44 -12.64
C ALA A 80 -8.50 -12.37 -12.51
N THR A 81 -7.78 -12.04 -13.58
CA THR A 81 -6.33 -11.91 -13.54
C THR A 81 -5.88 -10.46 -13.53
N ASP A 82 -6.63 -9.53 -14.10
CA ASP A 82 -6.12 -8.21 -14.44
C ASP A 82 -6.49 -7.12 -13.43
N ALA A 83 -7.52 -7.35 -12.61
CA ALA A 83 -7.94 -6.41 -11.57
C ALA A 83 -7.12 -6.51 -10.25
N ILE A 84 -6.01 -7.26 -10.25
CA ILE A 84 -5.15 -7.40 -9.08
C ILE A 84 -4.20 -6.19 -8.98
N PRO A 85 -4.21 -5.43 -7.87
CA PRO A 85 -3.30 -4.32 -7.63
C PRO A 85 -1.84 -4.68 -7.89
N GLY A 86 -1.11 -3.78 -8.56
CA GLY A 86 0.29 -3.99 -8.95
C GLY A 86 0.47 -4.60 -10.34
N LYS A 87 -0.59 -5.12 -10.98
CA LYS A 87 -0.57 -5.42 -12.42
C LYS A 87 -0.85 -4.17 -13.23
N SER A 88 -0.21 -4.05 -14.40
CA SER A 88 -0.39 -2.89 -15.29
C SER A 88 -1.84 -2.66 -15.69
N ALA A 89 -2.64 -3.72 -15.84
CA ALA A 89 -4.03 -3.66 -16.24
C ALA A 89 -4.99 -3.16 -15.13
N ALA A 90 -4.60 -3.24 -13.85
CA ALA A 90 -5.35 -2.70 -12.71
C ALA A 90 -5.14 -1.18 -12.54
N GLY A 91 -4.34 -0.55 -13.40
CA GLY A 91 -3.94 0.84 -13.27
C GLY A 91 -2.91 1.07 -12.16
N LYS A 92 -2.78 2.35 -11.78
CA LYS A 92 -1.73 2.87 -10.87
C LYS A 92 -2.26 3.44 -9.56
N PHE A 93 -3.57 3.36 -9.39
CA PHE A 93 -4.28 3.91 -8.23
C PHE A 93 -5.27 2.87 -7.76
N THR A 94 -5.20 2.52 -6.49
CA THR A 94 -6.07 1.54 -5.86
C THR A 94 -6.55 2.02 -4.50
N ALA A 95 -7.63 1.44 -4.00
CA ALA A 95 -7.98 1.54 -2.60
C ALA A 95 -8.27 0.16 -2.02
N TYR A 96 -8.08 0.01 -0.72
CA TYR A 96 -8.38 -1.21 0.02
C TYR A 96 -9.30 -0.83 1.17
N ALA A 97 -10.43 -1.51 1.30
CA ALA A 97 -11.37 -1.25 2.38
C ALA A 97 -11.60 -2.55 3.16
N CYS A 98 -11.33 -2.53 4.46
CA CYS A 98 -11.55 -3.68 5.34
C CYS A 98 -11.63 -3.22 6.80
N THR A 99 -12.12 -4.09 7.67
CA THR A 99 -11.88 -3.97 9.10
C THR A 99 -10.47 -4.45 9.39
N MET A 100 -9.69 -3.61 10.04
CA MET A 100 -8.31 -3.93 10.40
C MET A 100 -8.30 -4.96 11.55
N GLY A 101 -7.38 -5.92 11.48
CA GLY A 101 -7.15 -6.95 12.48
C GLY A 101 -6.05 -6.59 13.49
N PRO A 102 -5.70 -7.52 14.38
CA PRO A 102 -4.81 -7.25 15.51
C PRO A 102 -3.38 -6.88 15.11
N LEU A 103 -2.92 -7.29 13.93
CA LEU A 103 -1.61 -6.92 13.39
C LEU A 103 -1.51 -5.44 13.03
N ALA A 104 -2.64 -4.73 12.87
CA ALA A 104 -2.69 -3.30 12.59
C ALA A 104 -2.52 -2.42 13.85
N GLY A 105 -2.34 -3.03 15.02
CA GLY A 105 -2.05 -2.32 16.27
C GLY A 105 -3.17 -1.37 16.68
N SER A 106 -2.93 -0.06 16.64
CA SER A 106 -3.93 0.95 17.04
C SER A 106 -5.16 1.01 16.14
N LEU A 107 -5.14 0.32 14.99
CA LEU A 107 -6.28 0.20 14.09
C LEU A 107 -7.07 -1.11 14.29
N ASP A 108 -6.72 -1.97 15.24
CA ASP A 108 -7.45 -3.23 15.46
C ASP A 108 -8.96 -3.00 15.69
N GLY A 109 -9.79 -3.68 14.90
CA GLY A 109 -11.25 -3.56 14.89
C GLY A 109 -11.80 -2.32 14.19
N VAL A 110 -10.93 -1.49 13.58
CA VAL A 110 -11.33 -0.23 12.93
C VAL A 110 -11.58 -0.44 11.44
N LYS A 111 -12.77 -0.06 10.97
CA LYS A 111 -13.05 0.06 9.52
C LYS A 111 -12.12 1.08 8.90
N THR A 112 -11.36 0.67 7.89
CA THR A 112 -10.34 1.53 7.28
C THR A 112 -10.37 1.44 5.76
N VAL A 113 -10.28 2.59 5.10
CA VAL A 113 -10.00 2.72 3.67
C VAL A 113 -8.58 3.22 3.48
N VAL A 114 -7.76 2.45 2.78
CA VAL A 114 -6.39 2.82 2.43
C VAL A 114 -6.32 3.09 0.93
N TYR A 115 -6.19 4.34 0.56
CA TYR A 115 -5.88 4.76 -0.80
C TYR A 115 -4.39 4.60 -1.06
N HIS A 116 -4.05 4.14 -2.26
CA HIS A 116 -2.68 3.86 -2.65
C HIS A 116 -2.39 4.38 -4.06
N THR A 117 -1.37 5.22 -4.15
CA THR A 117 -0.83 5.77 -5.41
C THR A 117 0.54 5.19 -5.70
N PHE A 118 0.73 4.62 -6.88
CA PHE A 118 2.00 4.03 -7.31
C PHE A 118 2.29 4.31 -8.80
N ASP A 119 2.11 5.56 -9.22
CA ASP A 119 2.17 5.97 -10.63
C ASP A 119 3.61 6.25 -11.09
N ALA A 120 4.27 7.22 -10.44
CA ALA A 120 5.65 7.61 -10.69
C ALA A 120 6.70 6.85 -9.85
N GLY A 121 6.27 5.80 -9.14
CA GLY A 121 7.17 4.87 -8.45
C GLY A 121 7.69 5.38 -7.10
N SER A 122 8.87 4.87 -6.70
CA SER A 122 9.42 4.98 -5.34
C SER A 122 9.58 6.40 -4.80
N PHE A 123 9.78 7.40 -5.65
CA PHE A 123 9.98 8.78 -5.20
C PHE A 123 8.68 9.49 -4.77
N GLU A 124 7.51 8.94 -5.15
CA GLU A 124 6.22 9.45 -4.68
C GLU A 124 6.05 9.31 -3.17
N ALA A 125 6.82 8.42 -2.52
CA ALA A 125 6.83 8.28 -1.07
C ALA A 125 7.35 9.54 -0.34
N TYR A 126 8.17 10.37 -1.00
CA TYR A 126 8.80 11.54 -0.38
C TYR A 126 8.27 12.87 -0.93
N THR A 127 7.93 12.90 -2.23
CA THR A 127 7.57 14.11 -2.96
C THR A 127 6.53 15.00 -2.23
N PRO A 128 5.38 14.47 -1.76
CA PRO A 128 4.37 15.30 -1.09
C PRO A 128 4.93 15.96 0.17
N HIS A 129 5.68 15.21 0.96
CA HIS A 129 6.23 15.67 2.23
C HIS A 129 7.32 16.74 2.05
N LEU A 130 8.09 16.66 0.95
CA LEU A 130 9.03 17.71 0.55
C LEU A 130 8.31 19.04 0.28
N VAL A 131 7.25 19.00 -0.53
CA VAL A 131 6.47 20.20 -0.88
C VAL A 131 5.78 20.77 0.35
N ILE A 132 5.17 19.93 1.19
CA ILE A 132 4.49 20.34 2.42
C ILE A 132 5.46 20.99 3.41
N ALA A 133 6.67 20.45 3.54
CA ALA A 133 7.70 21.02 4.39
C ALA A 133 8.30 22.33 3.82
N GLY A 134 7.99 22.68 2.57
CA GLY A 134 8.52 23.89 1.91
C GLY A 134 9.90 23.71 1.30
N GLU A 135 10.18 22.56 0.68
CA GLU A 135 11.34 22.40 -0.19
C GLU A 135 11.31 23.50 -1.27
N PRO A 136 12.41 24.24 -1.50
CA PRO A 136 12.48 25.23 -2.56
C PRO A 136 12.06 24.65 -3.90
N ALA A 137 11.47 25.48 -4.76
CA ALA A 137 10.95 25.06 -6.05
C ALA A 137 12.02 24.30 -6.86
N ASN A 138 11.77 23.01 -7.06
CA ASN A 138 12.62 22.10 -7.81
C ASN A 138 11.77 21.47 -8.90
N ALA A 139 12.14 21.70 -10.17
CA ALA A 139 11.38 21.21 -11.32
C ALA A 139 11.26 19.67 -11.37
N ALA A 140 12.14 18.95 -10.66
CA ALA A 140 12.09 17.49 -10.56
C ALA A 140 11.14 16.96 -9.47
N ILE A 141 10.61 17.83 -8.60
CA ILE A 141 9.70 17.46 -7.52
C ILE A 141 8.27 17.83 -7.94
N PRO A 142 7.40 16.85 -8.27
CA PRO A 142 6.02 17.15 -8.61
C PRO A 142 5.26 17.81 -7.45
N THR A 143 4.49 18.85 -7.75
CA THR A 143 3.68 19.58 -6.75
C THR A 143 2.26 19.04 -6.60
N SER A 144 1.98 17.91 -7.24
CA SER A 144 0.68 17.23 -7.16
C SER A 144 0.85 15.75 -7.41
N LEU A 145 -0.02 14.93 -6.84
CA LEU A 145 -0.17 13.53 -7.22
C LEU A 145 -1.62 13.22 -7.56
N LYS A 146 -1.80 12.16 -8.34
CA LYS A 146 -3.10 11.55 -8.54
C LYS A 146 -3.39 10.55 -7.44
N ARG A 147 -4.66 10.46 -7.05
CA ARG A 147 -5.20 9.42 -6.17
C ARG A 147 -6.49 8.90 -6.80
N MET A 148 -6.93 7.72 -6.38
CA MET A 148 -8.31 7.29 -6.62
C MET A 148 -9.30 8.35 -6.12
N LYS A 149 -10.43 8.51 -6.82
CA LYS A 149 -11.52 9.36 -6.32
C LYS A 149 -12.02 8.84 -4.97
N ASP A 150 -12.76 9.68 -4.28
CA ASP A 150 -13.50 9.24 -3.11
C ASP A 150 -14.48 8.12 -3.48
N ILE A 151 -14.15 6.90 -3.07
CA ILE A 151 -14.98 5.70 -3.27
C ILE A 151 -16.26 5.70 -2.41
N THR A 152 -16.32 6.57 -1.41
CA THR A 152 -17.45 6.74 -0.48
C THR A 152 -18.46 7.78 -0.98
N ALA A 153 -18.07 8.58 -1.97
CA ALA A 153 -18.92 9.62 -2.51
C ALA A 153 -20.20 9.05 -3.13
N VAL A 154 -21.33 9.71 -2.86
CA VAL A 154 -22.61 9.43 -3.52
C VAL A 154 -22.42 9.65 -5.03
N GLY A 155 -22.50 8.57 -5.81
CA GLY A 155 -22.22 8.61 -7.25
C GLY A 155 -20.81 8.21 -7.66
N SER A 156 -20.06 7.52 -6.78
CA SER A 156 -18.84 6.80 -7.17
C SER A 156 -19.07 5.98 -8.46
N THR A 157 -18.12 6.05 -9.40
CA THR A 157 -18.18 5.31 -10.66
C THR A 157 -17.69 3.87 -10.53
N CYS A 158 -17.33 3.45 -9.32
CA CYS A 158 -16.86 2.11 -9.04
C CYS A 158 -17.90 1.05 -9.42
N THR A 159 -17.51 0.08 -10.24
CA THR A 159 -18.35 -1.04 -10.66
C THR A 159 -17.84 -2.35 -10.08
N LEU A 160 -18.73 -3.13 -9.45
CA LEU A 160 -18.36 -4.42 -8.87
C LEU A 160 -18.05 -5.43 -9.97
N LEU A 161 -16.89 -6.09 -9.87
CA LEU A 161 -16.48 -7.14 -10.78
C LEU A 161 -17.12 -8.48 -10.43
N ALA A 162 -17.33 -9.31 -11.46
CA ALA A 162 -17.78 -10.69 -11.27
C ALA A 162 -16.66 -11.59 -10.71
N ALA A 163 -15.39 -11.28 -11.03
CA ALA A 163 -14.21 -11.95 -10.51
C ALA A 163 -12.97 -11.04 -10.63
N PRO A 164 -12.07 -10.96 -9.64
CA PRO A 164 -12.18 -11.57 -8.32
C PRO A 164 -13.37 -10.98 -7.56
N ALA A 165 -14.01 -11.80 -6.72
CA ALA A 165 -15.10 -11.32 -5.86
C ALA A 165 -14.59 -10.14 -5.00
N ASN A 166 -15.49 -9.21 -4.66
CA ASN A 166 -15.19 -8.04 -3.82
C ASN A 166 -14.14 -7.08 -4.42
N THR A 167 -13.91 -7.12 -5.74
CA THR A 167 -13.09 -6.14 -6.44
C THR A 167 -13.98 -5.20 -7.25
N TYR A 168 -13.76 -3.89 -7.12
CA TYR A 168 -14.42 -2.85 -7.91
C TYR A 168 -13.44 -2.23 -8.88
N ASP A 169 -13.89 -1.91 -10.09
CA ASP A 169 -13.11 -1.23 -11.11
C ASP A 169 -13.75 0.10 -11.54
N ASN A 170 -13.13 0.80 -12.50
CA ASN A 170 -13.62 2.07 -13.03
C ASN A 170 -13.85 3.16 -11.95
N CYS A 171 -13.10 3.09 -10.85
CA CYS A 171 -13.25 4.03 -9.73
C CYS A 171 -12.71 5.45 -10.03
N GLY A 172 -12.01 5.63 -11.15
CA GLY A 172 -11.49 6.92 -11.58
C GLY A 172 -10.42 7.50 -10.66
N THR A 173 -9.93 8.70 -11.02
CA THR A 173 -8.86 9.38 -10.30
C THR A 173 -9.13 10.88 -10.14
N VAL A 174 -8.42 11.50 -9.19
CA VAL A 174 -8.40 12.95 -8.96
C VAL A 174 -6.95 13.38 -8.76
N THR A 175 -6.57 14.54 -9.32
CA THR A 175 -5.27 15.17 -9.08
C THR A 175 -5.40 16.10 -7.88
N LEU A 176 -4.54 15.91 -6.89
CA LEU A 176 -4.49 16.69 -5.66
C LEU A 176 -3.21 17.52 -5.63
N PRO A 177 -3.29 18.87 -5.65
CA PRO A 177 -2.14 19.72 -5.47
C PRO A 177 -1.68 19.72 -4.01
N PHE A 178 -0.37 19.89 -3.82
CA PHE A 178 0.23 20.07 -2.51
C PHE A 178 0.67 21.51 -2.33
N ALA A 179 0.36 22.08 -1.17
CA ALA A 179 0.87 23.37 -0.75
C ALA A 179 1.65 23.23 0.56
N VAL A 180 2.54 24.20 0.81
CA VAL A 180 3.29 24.29 2.06
C VAL A 180 2.32 24.28 3.25
N GLY A 181 2.58 23.42 4.23
CA GLY A 181 1.75 23.28 5.43
C GLY A 181 0.41 22.56 5.23
N THR A 182 0.13 22.00 4.05
CA THR A 182 -1.09 21.17 3.85
C THR A 182 -1.00 19.92 4.73
N ALA A 183 -2.06 19.63 5.47
CA ALA A 183 -2.15 18.44 6.32
C ALA A 183 -3.56 17.86 6.28
N ASN A 184 -3.68 16.56 6.54
CA ASN A 184 -4.97 15.94 6.82
C ASN A 184 -5.46 16.41 8.20
N THR A 185 -6.67 16.95 8.28
CA THR A 185 -7.22 17.50 9.52
C THR A 185 -8.17 16.56 10.24
N ASP A 186 -8.74 15.59 9.53
CA ASP A 186 -9.70 14.62 10.06
C ASP A 186 -9.43 13.22 9.48
N PRO A 187 -9.13 12.20 10.30
CA PRO A 187 -8.88 10.84 9.85
C PRO A 187 -10.14 10.13 9.31
N TYR A 188 -11.35 10.65 9.54
CA TYR A 188 -12.60 10.09 9.00
C TYR A 188 -13.01 10.71 7.66
N SER A 189 -12.28 11.76 7.25
CA SER A 189 -12.47 12.43 5.97
C SER A 189 -11.50 11.90 4.92
N VAL A 190 -11.87 12.06 3.65
CA VAL A 190 -11.03 11.67 2.53
C VAL A 190 -9.70 12.44 2.58
N PRO A 191 -8.55 11.76 2.63
CA PRO A 191 -7.25 12.42 2.77
C PRO A 191 -6.90 13.27 1.55
N VAL A 192 -6.31 14.43 1.82
CA VAL A 192 -5.88 15.44 0.83
C VAL A 192 -4.37 15.39 0.54
N VAL A 193 -3.59 14.78 1.44
CA VAL A 193 -2.15 14.51 1.27
C VAL A 193 -1.82 13.10 1.77
N PRO A 194 -0.78 12.42 1.23
CA PRO A 194 -0.34 11.14 1.77
C PRO A 194 0.14 11.27 3.21
N GLN A 195 -0.20 10.28 4.04
CA GLN A 195 0.31 10.13 5.40
C GLN A 195 1.69 9.47 5.45
N GLY A 196 2.11 8.82 4.35
CA GLY A 196 3.40 8.18 4.21
C GLY A 196 3.50 7.39 2.92
N GLY A 197 4.54 6.58 2.78
CA GLY A 197 4.74 5.84 1.56
C GLY A 197 5.77 4.72 1.61
N PHE A 198 5.86 4.00 0.50
CA PHE A 198 6.80 2.89 0.29
C PHE A 198 7.77 3.26 -0.81
N SER A 199 9.07 3.09 -0.55
CA SER A 199 10.10 3.40 -1.53
C SER A 199 11.06 2.24 -1.68
N ASP A 200 11.41 1.93 -2.93
CA ASP A 200 12.50 1.00 -3.26
C ASP A 200 13.86 1.70 -3.29
N THR A 201 13.92 3.03 -3.06
CA THR A 201 15.17 3.79 -3.01
C THR A 201 15.24 4.60 -1.73
N GLU A 202 16.43 4.61 -1.11
CA GLU A 202 16.68 5.40 0.09
C GLU A 202 16.57 6.90 -0.21
N TYR A 203 15.97 7.66 0.70
CA TYR A 203 15.82 9.11 0.54
C TYR A 203 17.15 9.81 0.25
N THR A 204 18.25 9.40 0.91
CA THR A 204 19.57 10.01 0.71
C THR A 204 20.04 9.95 -0.74
N LEU A 205 19.72 8.89 -1.49
CA LEU A 205 20.06 8.81 -2.92
C LEU A 205 19.26 9.82 -3.74
N ASN A 206 17.96 9.91 -3.50
CA ASN A 206 17.10 10.87 -4.18
C ASN A 206 17.49 12.32 -3.82
N GLN A 207 17.86 12.56 -2.56
CA GLN A 207 18.29 13.85 -2.05
C GLN A 207 19.51 14.37 -2.81
N LEU A 208 20.53 13.52 -2.96
CA LEU A 208 21.75 13.86 -3.70
C LEU A 208 21.50 14.02 -5.20
N ASN A 209 20.73 13.11 -5.80
CA ASN A 209 20.48 13.11 -7.25
C ASN A 209 19.61 14.29 -7.71
N LEU A 210 18.64 14.69 -6.89
CA LEU A 210 17.68 15.73 -7.22
C LEU A 210 18.04 17.07 -6.57
N ASN A 211 19.16 17.15 -5.85
CA ASN A 211 19.59 18.35 -5.14
C ASN A 211 18.51 18.88 -4.18
N VAL A 212 17.91 17.97 -3.40
CA VAL A 212 16.92 18.29 -2.37
C VAL A 212 17.65 18.85 -1.15
N THR A 213 17.17 19.97 -0.64
CA THR A 213 17.78 20.70 0.46
C THR A 213 17.35 20.21 1.83
N LYS A 214 16.11 19.70 1.95
CA LYS A 214 15.62 19.09 3.18
C LYS A 214 16.28 17.75 3.44
N SER A 215 16.44 17.44 4.72
CA SER A 215 16.83 16.12 5.22
C SER A 215 15.59 15.26 5.49
N ILE A 216 15.78 13.96 5.67
CA ILE A 216 14.66 13.06 6.00
C ILE A 216 13.97 13.51 7.29
N GLY A 217 14.71 14.00 8.28
CA GLY A 217 14.17 14.49 9.56
C GLY A 217 13.29 15.73 9.44
N ASP A 218 13.39 16.48 8.33
CA ASP A 218 12.52 17.63 8.07
C ASP A 218 11.15 17.22 7.52
N ILE A 219 11.02 15.98 7.04
CA ILE A 219 9.80 15.47 6.39
C ILE A 219 9.24 14.20 7.06
N GLY A 220 10.01 13.54 7.93
CA GLY A 220 9.59 12.33 8.64
C GLY A 220 10.76 11.43 9.04
N VAL A 221 10.54 10.12 8.92
CA VAL A 221 11.52 9.07 9.21
C VAL A 221 11.38 7.95 8.21
N GLU A 222 12.48 7.24 7.94
CA GLU A 222 12.46 5.99 7.18
C GLU A 222 12.68 4.82 8.13
N ALA A 223 11.87 3.77 7.96
CA ALA A 223 12.02 2.52 8.68
C ALA A 223 12.16 1.36 7.68
N PRO A 224 13.05 0.38 7.94
CA PRO A 224 13.14 -0.82 7.12
C PRO A 224 11.89 -1.66 7.33
N THR A 225 11.01 -1.71 6.32
CA THR A 225 9.72 -2.40 6.45
C THR A 225 9.80 -3.90 6.18
N ASN A 226 10.94 -4.42 5.68
CA ASN A 226 11.19 -5.84 5.41
C ASN A 226 10.02 -6.56 4.68
N VAL A 227 9.21 -5.84 3.91
CA VAL A 227 8.01 -6.37 3.22
C VAL A 227 8.44 -7.17 2.00
N GLY A 228 9.04 -8.35 2.20
CA GLY A 228 9.18 -9.41 1.20
C GLY A 228 9.72 -9.00 -0.18
N GLN A 229 10.40 -7.86 -0.28
CA GLN A 229 11.19 -7.46 -1.42
C GLN A 229 12.61 -7.35 -0.90
N GLY A 230 13.42 -8.38 -1.17
CA GLY A 230 14.85 -8.23 -1.04
C GLY A 230 15.30 -7.21 -2.06
N PHE A 231 15.57 -5.98 -1.62
CA PHE A 231 16.49 -5.10 -2.32
C PHE A 231 17.64 -4.79 -1.36
N GLY A 232 18.80 -5.32 -1.73
CA GLY A 232 20.08 -4.77 -1.33
C GLY A 232 20.56 -3.82 -2.43
N LEU A 233 21.33 -2.81 -2.05
CA LEU A 233 22.13 -2.02 -2.98
C LEU A 233 23.09 -2.94 -3.75
N ALA A 234 22.92 -3.05 -5.06
CA ALA A 234 24.01 -3.40 -5.96
C ALA A 234 24.72 -2.10 -6.36
N VAL A 235 25.82 -1.83 -5.65
CA VAL A 235 26.91 -0.95 -6.07
C VAL A 235 27.47 -1.40 -7.43
N SER A 236 27.98 -0.47 -8.23
CA SER A 236 28.69 -0.80 -9.47
C SER A 236 29.79 -1.83 -9.19
N TYR A 237 30.02 -2.77 -10.11
CA TYR A 237 31.03 -3.84 -9.96
C TYR A 237 32.40 -3.33 -9.44
N PRO A 238 32.91 -2.15 -9.86
CA PRO A 238 34.16 -1.59 -9.30
C PRO A 238 34.07 -1.20 -7.82
N LEU A 239 32.93 -0.66 -7.37
CA LEU A 239 32.74 -0.24 -5.97
C LEU A 239 32.48 -1.44 -5.05
N TYR A 240 31.70 -2.43 -5.52
CA TYR A 240 31.53 -3.71 -4.81
C TYR A 240 32.87 -4.44 -4.61
N PHE A 241 33.70 -4.50 -5.66
CA PHE A 241 35.01 -5.15 -5.61
C PHE A 241 35.99 -4.45 -4.65
N ALA A 242 35.98 -3.11 -4.61
CA ALA A 242 36.84 -2.34 -3.71
C ALA A 242 36.45 -2.53 -2.23
N MET A 243 35.15 -2.63 -1.92
CA MET A 243 34.67 -2.91 -0.56
C MET A 243 35.03 -4.33 -0.12
N GLN A 244 34.91 -5.31 -1.02
CA GLN A 244 35.23 -6.70 -0.73
C GLN A 244 36.73 -6.90 -0.42
N GLN A 245 37.61 -6.22 -1.14
CA GLN A 245 39.05 -6.21 -0.82
C GLN A 245 39.35 -5.63 0.57
N LYS A 246 38.63 -4.56 0.96
CA LYS A 246 38.81 -3.92 2.27
C LYS A 246 38.35 -4.81 3.42
N GLU A 247 37.29 -5.58 3.22
CA GLU A 247 36.78 -6.50 4.24
C GLU A 247 37.60 -7.80 4.34
N ILE A 248 38.18 -8.29 3.23
CA ILE A 248 39.18 -9.38 3.25
C ILE A 248 40.45 -8.93 3.99
N ALA A 249 40.94 -7.72 3.70
CA ALA A 249 42.09 -7.15 4.39
C ALA A 249 41.83 -6.90 5.89
N ALA A 250 40.57 -6.63 6.27
CA ALA A 250 40.13 -6.50 7.64
C ALA A 250 39.81 -7.86 8.31
N GLY A 251 40.01 -8.99 7.61
CA GLY A 251 39.76 -10.34 8.12
C GLY A 251 38.29 -10.69 8.37
N LYS A 252 37.36 -9.88 7.85
CA LYS A 252 35.91 -10.05 8.08
C LYS A 252 35.27 -11.09 7.15
N ILE A 253 35.92 -11.38 6.02
CA ILE A 253 35.52 -12.40 5.05
C ILE A 253 36.76 -13.13 4.51
N ALA A 254 36.65 -14.44 4.27
CA ALA A 254 37.75 -15.28 3.80
C ALA A 254 38.09 -15.02 2.31
N SER A 255 39.37 -15.04 1.95
CA SER A 255 39.87 -14.68 0.61
C SER A 255 39.58 -15.69 -0.50
N THR A 256 38.82 -16.75 -0.23
CA THR A 256 38.57 -17.85 -1.18
C THR A 256 37.08 -18.15 -1.29
N VAL A 257 36.39 -17.46 -2.20
CA VAL A 257 35.13 -17.94 -2.77
C VAL A 257 35.35 -18.08 -4.27
N GLN A 258 35.57 -19.30 -4.73
CA GLN A 258 35.74 -19.64 -6.14
C GLN A 258 34.40 -19.55 -6.87
N TRP A 259 34.32 -18.63 -7.84
CA TRP A 259 33.29 -18.66 -8.88
C TRP A 259 33.57 -19.82 -9.84
N SER A 260 32.86 -20.94 -9.68
CA SER A 260 32.75 -21.92 -10.77
C SER A 260 31.33 -22.44 -10.89
N ARG A 261 30.83 -22.37 -12.13
CA ARG A 261 29.53 -22.87 -12.66
C ARG A 261 28.36 -21.90 -12.56
N LEU A 262 28.19 -21.12 -13.63
CA LEU A 262 26.96 -21.05 -14.43
C LEU A 262 27.30 -20.42 -15.79
N ALA A 263 28.03 -21.19 -16.59
CA ALA A 263 27.94 -21.13 -18.04
C ALA A 263 27.39 -22.49 -18.49
N ARG A 264 26.07 -22.58 -18.53
CA ARG A 264 25.22 -23.37 -19.43
C ARG A 264 23.77 -23.04 -19.11
#